data_AF-A0A7I8CME5-F1
#
_entry.id   AF-A0A7I8CME5-F1
#
_cell.length_a   1.000
_cell.length_b   1.000
_cell.length_c   1.000
_cell.angle_alpha   90.00
_cell.angle_beta   90.00
_cell.angle_gamma   90.00
#
_symmetry.space_group_name_H-M   'P 1'
#
loop_
_entity.id
_entity.type
_entity.pdbx_description
1 polymer ?
#
loop_
_entity_poly.entity_id
_entity_poly.type
_entity_poly.pdbx_seq_one_letter_code
_entity_poly.pdbx_strand_id
1 'polypeptide(L)'
;MRSRIRILAAPDHLADAVAHVVTLDNDADPFAHSEAIAQAQRIELHFPSFTDGRAFSQAYLIRRRLGFNGDLRATGDVLADQLIQMERTGFSSAVLAEGVDPADAQRQLDRFAAFYQGDVARDAPFRQRDR
;
A
#
# COMPACT_ATOMS: atom_id res chain seq x y z
N MET A 1 -10.02 8.29 13.01
CA MET A 1 -10.86 7.66 11.97
C MET A 1 -9.91 6.97 11.00
N ARG A 2 -10.09 5.67 10.71
CA ARG A 2 -9.16 4.89 9.85
C ARG A 2 -9.35 5.38 8.42
N SER A 3 -8.32 5.95 7.81
CA SER A 3 -8.37 6.27 6.38
C SER A 3 -8.21 4.96 5.60
N ARG A 4 -9.21 4.62 4.79
CA ARG A 4 -9.11 3.53 3.81
C ARG A 4 -8.01 3.85 2.80
N ILE A 5 -7.45 2.81 2.19
CA ILE A 5 -6.60 3.00 1.00
C ILE A 5 -7.39 3.77 -0.06
N ARG A 6 -6.77 4.80 -0.65
CA ARG A 6 -7.38 5.56 -1.76
C ARG A 6 -7.24 4.79 -3.06
N ILE A 7 -8.34 4.64 -3.78
CA ILE A 7 -8.37 4.04 -5.12
C ILE A 7 -8.22 5.16 -6.15
N LEU A 8 -7.34 4.96 -7.13
CA LEU A 8 -7.07 5.90 -8.21
C LEU A 8 -7.21 5.17 -9.55
N ALA A 9 -7.77 5.85 -10.56
CA ALA A 9 -7.61 5.42 -11.94
C ALA A 9 -6.26 5.93 -12.50
N ALA A 10 -5.80 5.34 -13.61
CA ALA A 10 -4.55 5.74 -14.26
C ALA A 10 -4.48 7.25 -14.61
N PRO A 11 -5.54 7.91 -15.12
CA PRO A 11 -5.51 9.36 -15.38
C PRO A 11 -5.36 10.19 -14.10
N ASP A 12 -6.03 9.79 -13.01
CA ASP A 12 -5.96 10.50 -11.73
C ASP A 12 -4.57 10.40 -11.11
N HIS A 13 -3.92 9.24 -11.27
CA HIS A 13 -2.54 9.04 -10.85
C HIS A 13 -1.59 10.02 -11.54
N LEU A 14 -1.72 10.20 -12.86
CA LEU A 14 -0.89 11.13 -13.65
C LEU A 14 -1.14 12.59 -13.27
N ALA A 15 -2.37 12.94 -12.87
CA ALA A 15 -2.74 14.29 -12.43
C ALA A 15 -2.32 14.58 -10.98
N ASP A 16 -2.14 13.56 -10.14
CA ASP A 16 -1.79 13.65 -8.72
C ASP A 16 -0.27 13.85 -8.51
N ALA A 17 0.26 14.95 -9.05
CA ALA A 17 1.68 15.28 -8.98
C ALA A 17 2.11 15.76 -7.57
N VAL A 18 3.24 15.26 -7.08
CA VAL A 18 3.90 15.70 -5.85
C VAL A 18 5.40 15.89 -6.08
N ALA A 19 6.06 16.70 -5.26
CA ALA A 19 7.43 17.15 -5.53
C ALA A 19 8.48 16.05 -5.38
N HIS A 20 8.31 15.14 -4.41
CA HIS A 20 9.30 14.11 -4.08
C HIS A 20 8.66 12.73 -4.14
N VAL A 21 8.80 12.08 -5.31
CA VAL A 21 8.36 10.71 -5.56
C VAL A 21 9.59 9.80 -5.64
N VAL A 22 9.55 8.68 -4.91
CA VAL A 22 10.54 7.61 -5.03
C VAL A 22 9.83 6.38 -5.58
N THR A 23 10.27 5.89 -6.74
CA THR A 23 9.80 4.62 -7.30
C THR A 23 10.82 3.53 -6.97
N LEU A 24 10.35 2.41 -6.44
CA LEU A 24 11.19 1.24 -6.20
C LEU A 24 10.77 0.09 -7.10
N ASP A 25 11.75 -0.56 -7.70
CA ASP A 25 11.57 -1.84 -8.36
C ASP A 25 11.14 -2.91 -7.34
N ASN A 26 10.43 -3.93 -7.80
CA ASN A 26 9.86 -4.98 -6.95
C ASN A 26 10.90 -5.89 -6.28
N ASP A 27 12.17 -5.84 -6.68
CA ASP A 27 13.30 -6.56 -6.08
C ASP A 27 14.29 -5.64 -5.35
N ALA A 28 14.07 -4.33 -5.35
CA ALA A 28 14.90 -3.38 -4.62
C ALA A 28 14.80 -3.60 -3.10
N ASP A 29 15.93 -3.45 -2.39
CA ASP A 29 15.94 -3.45 -0.93
C ASP A 29 15.60 -2.04 -0.40
N PRO A 30 14.48 -1.84 0.32
CA PRO A 30 14.12 -0.53 0.85
C PRO A 30 15.19 0.09 1.76
N PHE A 31 15.99 -0.72 2.47
CA PHE A 31 17.03 -0.18 3.35
C PHE A 31 18.15 0.52 2.58
N ALA A 32 18.46 0.05 1.38
CA ALA A 32 19.43 0.68 0.47
C ALA A 32 18.96 2.06 -0.03
N HIS A 33 17.67 2.37 0.09
CA HIS A 33 17.06 3.63 -0.33
C HIS A 33 16.56 4.48 0.84
N SER A 34 16.99 4.18 2.08
CA SER A 34 16.47 4.80 3.30
C SER A 34 16.54 6.34 3.32
N GLU A 35 17.61 6.95 2.82
CA GLU A 35 17.75 8.41 2.74
C GLU A 35 16.74 9.06 1.78
N ALA A 36 16.53 8.45 0.61
CA ALA A 36 15.54 8.92 -0.36
C ALA A 36 14.12 8.75 0.18
N ILE A 37 13.84 7.61 0.81
CA ILE A 37 12.57 7.29 1.46
C ILE A 37 12.23 8.30 2.57
N ALA A 38 13.22 8.70 3.37
CA ALA A 38 13.02 9.67 4.45
C ALA A 38 12.60 11.06 3.95
N GLN A 39 12.98 11.42 2.72
CA GLN A 39 12.67 12.72 2.09
C GLN A 39 11.44 12.64 1.16
N ALA A 40 10.95 11.44 0.87
CA ALA A 40 9.85 11.23 -0.04
C ALA A 40 8.53 11.77 0.53
N GLN A 41 7.70 12.34 -0.34
CA GLN A 41 6.29 12.58 -0.04
C GLN A 41 5.44 11.38 -0.47
N ARG A 42 5.84 10.73 -1.57
CA ARG A 42 5.24 9.51 -2.09
C ARG A 42 6.31 8.47 -2.41
N ILE A 43 6.02 7.23 -2.09
CA ILE A 43 6.76 6.07 -2.56
C ILE A 43 5.83 5.22 -3.41
N GLU A 44 6.29 4.83 -4.59
CA GLU A 44 5.55 3.97 -5.51
C GLU A 44 6.23 2.60 -5.59
N LEU A 45 5.46 1.56 -5.25
CA LEU A 45 5.90 0.18 -5.38
C LEU A 45 5.15 -0.47 -6.53
N HIS A 46 5.90 -0.96 -7.52
CA HIS A 46 5.35 -1.50 -8.73
C HIS A 46 5.05 -3.00 -8.61
N PHE A 47 3.85 -3.40 -9.04
CA PHE A 47 3.41 -4.78 -9.16
C PHE A 47 3.44 -5.20 -10.63
N PRO A 48 4.49 -5.90 -11.11
CA PRO A 48 4.58 -6.26 -12.53
C PRO A 48 3.62 -7.39 -12.95
N SER A 49 3.08 -8.15 -11.99
CA SER A 49 2.08 -9.20 -12.21
C SER A 49 1.34 -9.46 -10.91
N PHE A 50 0.06 -9.85 -10.99
CA PHE A 50 -0.78 -10.17 -9.82
C PHE A 50 -0.21 -11.27 -8.91
N THR A 51 0.71 -12.10 -9.42
CA THR A 51 1.36 -13.17 -8.65
C THR A 51 2.60 -12.72 -7.88
N ASP A 52 3.08 -11.49 -8.13
CA ASP A 52 4.27 -10.96 -7.46
C ASP A 52 3.91 -10.28 -6.14
N GLY A 53 4.26 -10.94 -5.03
CA GLY A 53 3.99 -10.45 -3.69
C GLY A 53 5.09 -9.60 -3.05
N ARG A 54 6.22 -9.31 -3.73
CA ARG A 54 7.39 -8.68 -3.07
C ARG A 54 7.12 -7.27 -2.57
N ALA A 55 6.33 -6.50 -3.33
CA ALA A 55 5.94 -5.14 -2.95
C ALA A 55 5.17 -5.09 -1.60
N PHE A 56 4.46 -6.16 -1.21
CA PHE A 56 3.86 -6.23 0.13
C PHE A 56 4.90 -6.28 1.25
N SER A 57 5.99 -7.02 1.03
CA SER A 57 7.08 -7.13 2.00
C SER A 57 7.85 -5.81 2.09
N GLN A 58 8.11 -5.16 0.94
CA GLN A 58 8.71 -3.83 0.90
C GLN A 58 7.83 -2.82 1.66
N ALA A 59 6.52 -2.80 1.41
CA ALA A 59 5.58 -1.90 2.09
C ALA A 59 5.61 -2.05 3.61
N TYR A 60 5.62 -3.30 4.09
CA TYR A 60 5.72 -3.60 5.51
C TYR A 60 7.01 -3.03 6.11
N LEU A 61 8.16 -3.25 5.47
CA LEU A 61 9.46 -2.73 5.93
C LEU A 61 9.49 -1.20 5.94
N ILE A 62 9.00 -0.58 4.87
CA ILE A 62 8.94 0.89 4.72
C ILE A 62 8.12 1.51 5.86
N ARG A 63 6.96 0.94 6.20
CA ARG A 63 6.12 1.42 7.32
C ARG A 63 6.73 1.11 8.69
N ARG A 64 7.07 -0.15 8.95
CA ARG A 64 7.40 -0.62 10.31
C ARG A 64 8.85 -0.43 10.71
N ARG A 65 9.77 -0.38 9.76
CA ARG A 65 11.22 -0.32 10.01
C ARG A 65 11.82 1.03 9.62
N LEU A 66 11.39 1.59 8.49
CA LEU A 66 11.86 2.90 8.04
C LEU A 66 10.96 4.06 8.51
N GLY A 67 9.78 3.76 9.05
CA GLY A 67 8.90 4.76 9.67
C GLY A 67 8.28 5.74 8.68
N PHE A 68 8.19 5.39 7.40
CA PHE A 68 7.62 6.26 6.38
C PHE A 68 6.11 6.46 6.61
N ASN A 69 5.70 7.72 6.70
CA ASN A 69 4.30 8.11 6.99
C ASN A 69 3.61 8.81 5.80
N GLY A 70 4.32 9.03 4.69
CA GLY A 70 3.76 9.61 3.48
C GLY A 70 2.86 8.65 2.68
N ASP A 71 2.60 9.03 1.42
CA ASP A 71 1.78 8.23 0.52
C ASP A 71 2.59 7.02 0.01
N LEU A 72 2.21 5.82 0.43
CA LEU A 72 2.75 4.57 -0.11
C LEU A 72 1.75 4.03 -1.13
N ARG A 73 2.11 4.12 -2.41
CA ARG A 73 1.23 3.86 -3.55
C ARG A 73 1.58 2.54 -4.22
N ALA A 74 0.57 1.71 -4.48
CA ALA A 74 0.67 0.57 -5.38
C ALA A 74 0.40 1.01 -6.83
N THR A 75 1.23 0.55 -7.76
CA THR A 75 1.07 0.77 -9.22
C THR A 75 1.29 -0.54 -9.97
N GLY A 76 0.88 -0.61 -11.24
CA GLY A 76 1.01 -1.82 -12.08
C GLY A 76 -0.25 -2.68 -12.10
N ASP A 77 -0.09 -4.00 -12.03
CA ASP A 77 -1.15 -5.01 -12.10
C ASP A 77 -1.91 -5.15 -10.77
N VAL A 78 -2.54 -4.05 -10.35
CA VAL A 78 -3.28 -3.92 -9.09
C VAL A 78 -4.75 -4.29 -9.30
N LEU A 79 -5.17 -5.37 -8.64
CA LEU A 79 -6.52 -5.91 -8.72
C LEU A 79 -7.34 -5.61 -7.47
N ALA A 80 -8.67 -5.62 -7.61
CA ALA A 80 -9.62 -5.29 -6.55
C ALA A 80 -9.51 -6.20 -5.31
N ASP A 81 -9.21 -7.47 -5.50
CA ASP A 81 -9.09 -8.49 -4.44
C ASP A 81 -7.83 -8.29 -3.57
N GLN A 82 -6.79 -7.65 -4.10
CA GLN A 82 -5.54 -7.38 -3.38
C GLN A 82 -5.65 -6.17 -2.43
N LEU A 83 -6.61 -5.28 -2.64
CA LEU A 83 -6.66 -3.97 -1.95
C LEU A 83 -6.77 -4.09 -0.43
N ILE A 84 -7.49 -5.09 0.08
CA ILE A 84 -7.57 -5.35 1.53
C ILE A 84 -6.18 -5.71 2.07
N GLN A 85 -5.46 -6.59 1.36
CA GLN A 85 -4.11 -6.98 1.76
C GLN A 85 -3.17 -5.78 1.69
N MET A 86 -3.27 -4.95 0.64
CA MET A 86 -2.48 -3.74 0.48
C MET A 86 -2.68 -2.76 1.64
N GLU A 87 -3.93 -2.49 2.03
CA GLU A 87 -4.24 -1.66 3.19
C GLU A 87 -3.61 -2.22 4.47
N ARG A 88 -3.68 -3.55 4.67
CA ARG A 88 -3.13 -4.23 5.85
C ARG A 88 -1.60 -4.26 5.88
N THR A 89 -0.93 -4.20 4.73
CA THR A 89 0.53 -4.11 4.66
C THR A 89 1.04 -2.67 4.62
N GLY A 90 0.14 -1.68 4.56
CA GLY A 90 0.46 -0.28 4.77
C GLY A 90 0.42 0.62 3.54
N PHE A 91 -0.12 0.16 2.42
CA PHE A 91 -0.40 1.05 1.29
C PHE A 91 -1.51 2.04 1.66
N SER A 92 -1.33 3.29 1.26
CA SER A 92 -2.30 4.39 1.44
C SER A 92 -3.00 4.79 0.16
N SER A 93 -2.46 4.42 -1.00
CA SER A 93 -3.14 4.55 -2.28
C SER A 93 -2.81 3.39 -3.22
N ALA A 94 -3.69 3.16 -4.19
CA ALA A 94 -3.55 2.12 -5.20
C ALA A 94 -4.10 2.64 -6.53
N VAL A 95 -3.29 2.52 -7.58
CA VAL A 95 -3.71 2.78 -8.97
C VAL A 95 -4.23 1.47 -9.53
N LEU A 96 -5.51 1.40 -9.84
CA LEU A 96 -6.10 0.18 -10.38
C LEU A 96 -5.59 -0.10 -11.79
N ALA A 97 -5.42 -1.38 -12.11
CA ALA A 97 -5.17 -1.82 -13.46
C ALA A 97 -6.34 -1.44 -14.40
N GLU A 98 -6.05 -1.30 -15.69
CA GLU A 98 -7.09 -1.01 -16.68
C GLU A 98 -8.18 -2.09 -16.69
N GLY A 99 -9.44 -1.66 -16.83
CA GLY A 99 -10.59 -2.57 -16.83
C GLY A 99 -11.10 -3.00 -15.45
N VAL A 100 -10.43 -2.61 -14.35
CA VAL A 100 -10.94 -2.81 -12.99
C VAL A 100 -11.93 -1.70 -12.65
N ASP A 101 -13.16 -2.06 -12.28
CA ASP A 101 -14.19 -1.11 -11.84
C ASP A 101 -13.87 -0.58 -10.42
N PRO A 102 -13.68 0.75 -10.24
CA PRO A 102 -13.46 1.35 -8.92
C PRO A 102 -14.58 1.07 -7.92
N ALA A 103 -15.84 0.95 -8.37
CA ALA A 103 -16.96 0.64 -7.50
C ALA A 103 -16.86 -0.80 -6.97
N ASP A 104 -16.39 -1.74 -7.78
CA ASP A 104 -16.19 -3.14 -7.39
C ASP A 104 -15.02 -3.26 -6.41
N ALA A 105 -13.93 -2.55 -6.68
CA ALA A 105 -12.80 -2.39 -5.79
C ALA A 105 -13.21 -1.84 -4.42
N GLN A 106 -14.05 -0.81 -4.38
CA GLN A 106 -14.57 -0.25 -3.13
C GLN A 106 -15.42 -1.28 -2.36
N ARG A 107 -16.30 -2.01 -3.04
CA ARG A 107 -17.09 -3.08 -2.39
C ARG A 107 -16.22 -4.19 -1.81
N GLN A 108 -15.11 -4.54 -2.47
CA GLN A 108 -14.16 -5.51 -1.89
C GLN A 108 -13.51 -4.97 -0.61
N LEU A 109 -13.08 -3.71 -0.57
CA LEU A 109 -12.49 -3.10 0.63
C LEU A 109 -13.42 -3.11 1.85
N ASP A 110 -14.72 -2.99 1.60
CA ASP A 110 -15.75 -2.95 2.64
C ASP A 110 -16.33 -4.33 2.99
N ARG A 111 -15.83 -5.40 2.35
CA ARG A 111 -16.35 -6.76 2.50
C ARG A 111 -16.20 -7.33 3.91
N PHE A 112 -15.13 -6.96 4.64
CA PHE A 112 -14.85 -7.49 5.97
C PHE A 112 -14.88 -6.40 7.03
N ALA A 113 -15.67 -6.63 8.08
CA ALA A 113 -15.77 -5.70 9.20
C ALA A 113 -14.56 -5.76 10.16
N ALA A 114 -13.89 -6.93 10.25
CA ALA A 114 -12.77 -7.14 11.16
C ALA A 114 -11.86 -8.28 10.69
N PHE A 115 -10.65 -8.34 11.26
CA PHE A 115 -9.65 -9.36 10.97
C PHE A 115 -9.08 -9.96 12.25
N TYR A 116 -8.84 -11.26 12.24
CA TYR A 116 -8.21 -11.97 13.36
C TYR A 116 -6.72 -11.66 13.50
N GLN A 117 -6.00 -11.45 12.39
CA GLN A 117 -4.57 -11.15 12.42
C GLN A 117 -4.33 -9.65 12.55
N GLY A 118 -3.24 -9.30 13.25
CA GLY A 118 -2.69 -7.94 13.24
C GLY A 118 -2.24 -7.51 11.84
N ASP A 119 -1.95 -6.24 11.70
CA ASP A 119 -1.50 -5.59 10.48
C ASP A 119 -0.44 -4.52 10.79
N VAL A 120 0.00 -3.73 9.81
CA VAL A 120 1.02 -2.71 10.08
C VAL A 120 0.58 -1.64 11.10
N ALA A 121 -0.72 -1.41 11.23
CA ALA A 121 -1.29 -0.38 12.11
C ALA A 121 -1.76 -0.94 13.46
N ARG A 122 -2.07 -2.24 13.54
CA ARG A 122 -2.64 -2.88 14.74
C ARG A 122 -1.93 -4.18 15.06
N ASP A 123 -1.56 -4.36 16.32
CA ASP A 123 -1.19 -5.68 16.80
C ASP A 123 -2.38 -6.64 16.76
N ALA A 124 -2.09 -7.95 16.69
CA ALA A 124 -3.15 -8.95 16.67
C ALA A 124 -3.99 -8.88 17.96
N PRO A 125 -5.31 -9.07 17.90
CA PRO A 125 -6.19 -8.98 19.07
C PRO A 125 -5.74 -9.85 20.25
N PHE A 126 -5.27 -11.08 19.98
CA PHE A 126 -4.76 -11.99 21.01
C PHE A 126 -3.43 -11.56 21.64
N ARG A 127 -2.74 -10.58 21.04
CA ARG A 127 -1.46 -10.05 21.52
C ARG A 127 -1.63 -8.81 22.39
N GLN A 128 -2.85 -8.28 22.51
CA GLN A 128 -3.15 -7.20 23.44
C GLN A 128 -3.08 -7.78 24.86
N ARG A 129 -2.00 -7.47 25.58
CA ARG A 129 -1.91 -7.76 27.01
C ARG A 129 -2.77 -6.73 27.74
N ASP A 130 -3.78 -7.20 28.48
CA ASP A 130 -4.49 -6.37 29.45
C ASP A 130 -3.44 -5.70 30.35
N ARG A 131 -3.33 -4.37 30.26
CA ARG A 131 -2.49 -3.54 31.11
C ARG A 131 -3.39 -2.77 32.07
#